data_AF-A0A7J5U5L5-F1
#
_entry.id   AF-A0A7J5U5L5-F1
#
_cell.length_a   1.000
_cell.length_b   1.000
_cell.length_c   1.000
_cell.angle_alpha   90.00
_cell.angle_beta   90.00
_cell.angle_gamma   90.00
#
_symmetry.space_group_name_H-M   'P 1'
#
loop_
_entity.id
_entity.type
_entity.pdbx_description
1 polymer ?
#
loop_
_entity_poly.entity_id
_entity_poly.type
_entity_poly.pdbx_seq_one_letter_code
_entity_poly.pdbx_strand_id
1 'polypeptide(L)'
;MNRVLLLCFCLLAGISAQAQQTAYRDFEVERPAVPKGGASMLNEFMAANVRKPFMAQVANVKGMVVVQGVVEPDGRIAEVTVIKPLRPDCDREALRAFRLFNAWQPALKDGKPVRQIITQPVFFRASTPLQYENGVVIQYYDRKFRSIAPSDTATIRSEVPTDTLGLPTGNLVFYVRSGSRWKKEAEMTYYREPVKNAPASNLAFRVGHRDVNERPFGYLYEITNDGQAFERSFHDLDRNLVRQTDRMPNGAVLRQDAFDGARFVQKAWYPDGQLQQIRTRPRERGMISIAPESEQMLAYWDSTGTQLVSEGTGTVALSESATSYADTSRRTQFIERGTFEKGMKVGRWTGQFADGSFSYVEDYDKGKLTLGKAAFANQPDTLRYTVANQQPEFKGGMPGLSQFLASTLRYPADAQRAGAQGQVFVSFVVCTDGTLCDFEVVKGVHPAVDAEALRVVKAMNGNWKPGIQRGMPVRVKYSLPINFALR
;
A
#
# COMPACT_ATOMS: atom_id res chain seq x y z
N MET A 1 28.90 -8.18 -75.49
CA MET A 1 30.04 -8.77 -74.76
C MET A 1 30.29 -7.95 -73.50
N ASN A 2 30.13 -8.59 -72.35
CA ASN A 2 30.11 -8.02 -71.00
C ASN A 2 31.28 -7.08 -70.70
N ARG A 3 30.98 -5.91 -70.11
CA ARG A 3 31.89 -5.25 -69.15
C ARG A 3 31.09 -4.77 -67.94
N VAL A 4 31.39 -5.42 -66.82
CA VAL A 4 30.86 -5.22 -65.48
C VAL A 4 31.29 -3.84 -64.98
N LEU A 5 30.34 -3.02 -64.54
CA LEU A 5 30.59 -1.75 -63.84
C LEU A 5 30.68 -2.06 -62.33
N LEU A 6 31.88 -2.02 -61.77
CA LEU A 6 32.10 -2.14 -60.33
C LEU A 6 31.90 -0.75 -59.69
N LEU A 7 30.75 -0.53 -59.04
CA LEU A 7 30.51 0.64 -58.20
C LEU A 7 31.09 0.38 -56.80
N CYS A 8 32.23 0.99 -56.48
CA CYS A 8 32.74 1.11 -55.12
C CYS A 8 31.83 2.06 -54.31
N PHE A 9 30.96 1.51 -53.47
CA PHE A 9 30.26 2.26 -52.43
C PHE A 9 31.12 2.26 -51.16
N CYS A 10 31.85 3.34 -50.90
CA CYS A 10 32.47 3.60 -49.60
C CYS A 10 31.39 4.07 -48.61
N LEU A 11 30.79 3.13 -47.89
CA LEU A 11 29.97 3.42 -46.70
C LEU A 11 30.92 3.68 -45.52
N LEU A 12 31.23 4.97 -45.29
CA LEU A 12 31.79 5.45 -44.03
C LEU A 12 30.71 5.35 -42.95
N ALA A 13 30.66 4.20 -42.28
CA ALA A 13 29.96 4.06 -41.01
C ALA A 13 30.76 4.82 -39.94
N GLY A 14 30.43 6.10 -39.74
CA GLY A 14 30.87 6.86 -38.58
C GLY A 14 30.20 6.33 -37.32
N ILE A 15 30.73 5.24 -36.76
CA ILE A 15 30.44 4.83 -35.38
C ILE A 15 31.22 5.81 -34.50
N SER A 16 30.59 6.92 -34.13
CA SER A 16 31.07 7.71 -33.00
C SER A 16 30.87 6.87 -31.75
N ALA A 17 31.89 6.14 -31.35
CA ALA A 17 32.03 5.64 -30.00
C ALA A 17 32.10 6.86 -29.08
N GLN A 18 30.97 7.28 -28.51
CA GLN A 18 31.01 8.19 -27.37
C GLN A 18 31.78 7.47 -26.27
N ALA A 19 33.03 7.88 -26.06
CA ALA A 19 33.82 7.44 -24.93
C ALA A 19 32.99 7.72 -23.67
N GLN A 20 32.61 6.67 -22.96
CA GLN A 20 31.81 6.81 -21.75
C GLN A 20 32.60 7.67 -20.76
N GLN A 21 31.99 8.76 -20.31
CA GLN A 21 32.66 9.74 -19.45
C GLN A 21 33.18 9.05 -18.18
N THR A 22 34.43 9.35 -17.80
CA THR A 22 35.09 8.76 -16.63
C THR A 22 34.25 8.98 -15.38
N ALA A 23 33.99 7.91 -14.62
CA ALA A 23 33.33 8.01 -13.33
C ALA A 23 34.36 8.33 -12.24
N TYR A 24 34.15 9.42 -11.51
CA TYR A 24 35.08 9.93 -10.51
C TYR A 24 34.89 9.27 -9.14
N ARG A 25 35.93 9.31 -8.31
CA ARG A 25 35.89 8.95 -6.89
C ARG A 25 35.52 10.14 -6.02
N ASP A 26 35.19 9.88 -4.77
CA ASP A 26 34.80 10.87 -3.76
C ASP A 26 35.75 12.06 -3.65
N PHE A 27 37.06 11.81 -3.63
CA PHE A 27 38.09 12.83 -3.48
C PHE A 27 38.45 13.56 -4.79
N GLU A 28 37.87 13.18 -5.93
CA GLU A 28 38.20 13.75 -7.25
C GLU A 28 37.19 14.80 -7.74
N VAL A 29 36.19 15.10 -6.91
CA VAL A 29 35.07 16.01 -7.17
C VAL A 29 35.00 17.08 -6.08
N GLU A 30 34.46 18.26 -6.43
CA GLU A 30 34.29 19.36 -5.48
C GLU A 30 33.15 19.08 -4.49
N ARG A 31 32.08 18.46 -5.00
CA ARG A 31 30.93 18.02 -4.21
C ARG A 31 30.57 16.60 -4.59
N PRO A 32 30.62 15.64 -3.66
CA PRO A 32 30.22 14.28 -3.98
C PRO A 32 28.72 14.14 -4.13
N ALA A 33 28.30 13.09 -4.83
CA ALA A 33 26.92 12.71 -4.92
C ALA A 33 26.40 12.32 -3.54
N VAL A 34 25.22 12.84 -3.21
CA VAL A 34 24.55 12.58 -1.93
C VAL A 34 23.09 12.26 -2.19
N PRO A 35 22.45 11.38 -1.41
CA PRO A 35 21.01 11.24 -1.49
C PRO A 35 20.33 12.60 -1.25
N LYS A 36 19.30 12.92 -2.02
CA LYS A 36 18.40 14.04 -1.75
C LYS A 36 17.91 13.92 -0.30
N GLY A 37 17.88 15.02 0.45
CA GLY A 37 17.53 15.01 1.88
C GLY A 37 18.56 14.35 2.82
N GLY A 38 19.72 13.93 2.32
CA GLY A 38 20.82 13.37 3.10
C GLY A 38 20.81 11.85 3.26
N ALA A 39 21.89 11.31 3.83
CA ALA A 39 22.15 9.86 3.87
C ALA A 39 21.05 9.03 4.58
N SER A 40 20.30 9.63 5.51
CA SER A 40 19.18 8.96 6.18
C SER A 40 18.07 8.56 5.20
N MET A 41 17.89 9.29 4.09
CA MET A 41 16.87 8.96 3.08
C MET A 41 17.15 7.64 2.38
N LEU A 42 18.42 7.41 2.00
CA LEU A 42 18.85 6.12 1.46
C LEU A 42 18.69 5.00 2.50
N ASN A 43 19.04 5.25 3.76
CA ASN A 43 18.90 4.25 4.82
C ASN A 43 17.43 3.84 5.02
N GLU A 44 16.52 4.81 5.06
CA GLU A 44 15.07 4.56 5.16
C GLU A 44 14.54 3.82 3.93
N PHE A 45 14.96 4.22 2.73
CA PHE A 45 14.61 3.52 1.50
C PHE A 45 15.10 2.07 1.50
N MET A 46 16.35 1.82 1.86
CA MET A 46 16.92 0.48 1.92
C MET A 46 16.25 -0.37 3.00
N ALA A 47 15.92 0.19 4.16
CA ALA A 47 15.17 -0.52 5.20
C ALA A 47 13.77 -0.96 4.72
N ALA A 48 13.11 -0.17 3.87
CA ALA A 48 11.81 -0.51 3.30
C ALA A 48 11.90 -1.48 2.10
N ASN A 49 13.00 -1.43 1.35
CA ASN A 49 13.12 -2.14 0.07
C ASN A 49 13.93 -3.43 0.11
N VAL A 50 14.91 -3.57 1.01
CA VAL A 50 15.74 -4.77 1.17
C VAL A 50 14.96 -5.84 1.93
N ARG A 51 14.92 -7.05 1.38
CA ARG A 51 14.26 -8.21 1.97
C ARG A 51 15.22 -9.35 2.11
N LYS A 52 15.40 -9.83 3.33
CA LYS A 52 16.21 -11.04 3.55
C LYS A 52 15.58 -12.22 2.78
N PRO A 53 16.27 -12.81 1.79
CA PRO A 53 15.72 -13.94 1.03
C PRO A 53 15.34 -15.08 1.97
N PHE A 54 14.27 -15.82 1.66
CA PHE A 54 13.71 -16.84 2.55
C PHE A 54 14.75 -17.87 3.01
N MET A 55 15.51 -18.46 2.08
CA MET A 55 16.57 -19.42 2.44
C MET A 55 17.71 -18.79 3.25
N ALA A 56 17.96 -17.50 3.10
CA ALA A 56 18.89 -16.77 3.97
C ALA A 56 18.31 -16.53 5.37
N GLN A 57 16.97 -16.42 5.52
CA GLN A 57 16.30 -16.39 6.83
C GLN A 57 16.40 -17.74 7.54
N VAL A 58 16.13 -18.85 6.82
CA VAL A 58 16.26 -20.23 7.32
C VAL A 58 17.68 -20.50 7.79
N ALA A 59 18.68 -20.14 6.98
CA ALA A 59 20.09 -20.27 7.35
C ALA A 59 20.58 -19.22 8.37
N ASN A 60 19.68 -18.36 8.87
CA ASN A 60 19.99 -17.25 9.78
C ASN A 60 21.22 -16.42 9.37
N VAL A 61 21.33 -16.14 8.07
CA VAL A 61 22.47 -15.41 7.50
C VAL A 61 22.53 -14.02 8.11
N LYS A 62 23.73 -13.58 8.49
CA LYS A 62 24.01 -12.25 9.03
C LYS A 62 25.22 -11.70 8.30
N GLY A 63 25.20 -10.41 8.01
CA GLY A 63 26.33 -9.74 7.38
C GLY A 63 25.88 -8.64 6.45
N MET A 64 26.76 -8.29 5.53
CA MET A 64 26.49 -7.27 4.53
C MET A 64 27.00 -7.71 3.17
N VAL A 65 26.27 -7.29 2.14
CA VAL A 65 26.77 -7.25 0.76
C VAL A 65 27.24 -5.82 0.52
N VAL A 66 28.45 -5.64 0.01
CA VAL A 66 28.90 -4.30 -0.41
C VAL A 66 28.69 -4.20 -1.91
N VAL A 67 27.85 -3.25 -2.30
CA VAL A 67 27.58 -2.92 -3.71
C VAL A 67 28.29 -1.64 -4.10
N GLN A 68 28.67 -1.56 -5.37
CA GLN A 68 29.19 -0.38 -6.02
C GLN A 68 28.27 0.01 -7.16
N GLY A 69 28.07 1.30 -7.39
CA GLY A 69 27.35 1.81 -8.55
C GLY A 69 27.89 3.17 -8.98
N VAL A 70 27.39 3.66 -10.12
CA VAL A 70 27.73 4.98 -10.66
C VAL A 70 26.50 5.88 -10.59
N VAL A 71 26.58 6.97 -9.84
CA VAL A 71 25.59 8.04 -9.91
C VAL A 71 25.84 8.83 -11.19
N GLU A 72 24.86 8.86 -12.06
CA GLU A 72 24.89 9.60 -13.32
C GLU A 72 24.65 11.11 -13.07
N PRO A 73 25.01 11.99 -14.02
CA PRO A 73 24.81 13.44 -13.89
C PRO A 73 23.34 13.86 -13.70
N ASP A 74 22.38 13.00 -14.02
CA ASP A 74 20.94 13.22 -13.82
C ASP A 74 20.42 12.71 -12.45
N GLY A 75 21.30 12.15 -11.61
CA GLY A 75 20.97 11.62 -10.29
C GLY A 75 20.48 10.16 -10.29
N ARG A 76 20.46 9.47 -11.43
CA ARG A 76 20.12 8.03 -11.49
C ARG A 76 21.32 7.16 -11.12
N ILE A 77 21.05 5.97 -10.61
CA ILE A 77 22.10 4.96 -10.35
C ILE A 77 22.22 4.01 -11.54
N ALA A 78 23.46 3.77 -11.97
CA ALA A 78 23.81 2.84 -13.05
C ALA A 78 24.94 1.90 -12.62
N GLU A 79 25.25 0.92 -13.47
CA GLU A 79 26.44 0.05 -13.34
C GLU A 79 26.60 -0.64 -11.97
N VAL A 80 25.47 -1.00 -11.36
CA VAL A 80 25.45 -1.58 -10.02
C VAL A 80 26.00 -3.00 -10.03
N THR A 81 27.06 -3.23 -9.25
CA THR A 81 27.77 -4.51 -9.09
C THR A 81 28.02 -4.84 -7.62
N VAL A 82 28.31 -6.11 -7.32
CA VAL A 82 28.73 -6.56 -5.98
C VAL A 82 30.25 -6.57 -5.94
N ILE A 83 30.83 -5.87 -4.95
CA ILE A 83 32.28 -5.85 -4.72
C ILE A 83 32.69 -6.69 -3.52
N LYS A 84 31.77 -6.90 -2.57
CA LYS A 84 31.94 -7.85 -1.46
C LYS A 84 30.68 -8.71 -1.33
N PRO A 85 30.71 -9.97 -1.81
CA PRO A 85 29.56 -10.87 -1.71
C PRO A 85 29.36 -11.38 -0.28
N LEU A 86 28.15 -11.84 0.00
CA LEU A 86 27.79 -12.54 1.23
C LEU A 86 27.24 -13.93 0.93
N ARG A 87 26.23 -14.00 0.06
CA ARG A 87 25.53 -15.23 -0.32
C ARG A 87 24.75 -14.95 -1.61
N PRO A 88 24.70 -15.87 -2.60
CA PRO A 88 24.14 -15.55 -3.92
C PRO A 88 22.70 -15.00 -3.94
N ASP A 89 21.83 -15.43 -3.02
CA ASP A 89 20.47 -14.89 -2.88
C ASP A 89 20.47 -13.49 -2.25
N CYS A 90 21.27 -13.25 -1.21
CA CYS A 90 21.49 -11.93 -0.60
C CYS A 90 22.13 -10.94 -1.58
N ASP A 91 23.08 -11.40 -2.39
CA ASP A 91 23.80 -10.59 -3.37
C ASP A 91 22.84 -10.06 -4.45
N ARG A 92 21.99 -10.96 -5.00
CA ARG A 92 20.93 -10.60 -5.95
C ARG A 92 19.94 -9.59 -5.36
N GLU A 93 19.56 -9.79 -4.10
CA GLU A 93 18.66 -8.87 -3.42
C GLU A 93 19.29 -7.49 -3.20
N ALA A 94 20.57 -7.44 -2.78
CA ALA A 94 21.28 -6.19 -2.57
C ALA A 94 21.37 -5.37 -3.87
N LEU A 95 21.71 -6.04 -4.98
CA LEU A 95 21.69 -5.44 -6.32
C LEU A 95 20.31 -4.92 -6.69
N ARG A 96 19.27 -5.74 -6.51
CA ARG A 96 17.88 -5.37 -6.84
C ARG A 96 17.45 -4.14 -6.07
N ALA A 97 17.62 -4.13 -4.75
CA ALA A 97 17.17 -3.04 -3.90
C ALA A 97 17.93 -1.74 -4.19
N PHE A 98 19.25 -1.80 -4.35
CA PHE A 98 20.06 -0.59 -4.59
C PHE A 98 19.79 0.06 -5.95
N ARG A 99 19.53 -0.74 -7.00
CA ARG A 99 19.14 -0.24 -8.34
C ARG A 99 17.85 0.58 -8.36
N LEU A 100 17.00 0.42 -7.35
CA LEU A 100 15.73 1.14 -7.29
C LEU A 100 15.87 2.57 -6.75
N PHE A 101 17.00 2.91 -6.13
CA PHE A 101 17.22 4.23 -5.54
C PHE A 101 17.89 5.19 -6.53
N ASN A 102 17.11 6.17 -7.01
CA ASN A 102 17.49 7.16 -8.02
C ASN A 102 17.33 8.61 -7.52
N ALA A 103 17.18 8.81 -6.21
CA ALA A 103 17.03 10.11 -5.59
C ALA A 103 18.40 10.68 -5.17
N TRP A 104 19.37 10.72 -6.09
CA TRP A 104 20.67 11.33 -5.84
C TRP A 104 20.70 12.79 -6.28
N GLN A 105 21.40 13.61 -5.52
CA GLN A 105 22.05 14.81 -6.02
C GLN A 105 23.36 14.35 -6.67
N PRO A 106 23.63 14.69 -7.94
CA PRO A 106 24.84 14.23 -8.62
C PRO A 106 26.08 14.91 -8.04
N ALA A 107 27.25 14.30 -8.27
CA ALA A 107 28.52 14.93 -7.94
C ALA A 107 28.80 16.13 -8.85
N LEU A 108 29.50 17.13 -8.35
CA LEU A 108 29.94 18.29 -9.13
C LEU A 108 31.45 18.34 -9.25
N LYS A 109 31.92 18.61 -10.46
CA LYS A 109 33.32 18.92 -10.78
C LYS A 109 33.34 20.12 -11.73
N ASP A 110 34.12 21.14 -11.40
CA ASP A 110 34.14 22.42 -12.12
C ASP A 110 32.72 23.00 -12.26
N GLY A 111 31.91 22.89 -11.20
CA GLY A 111 30.50 23.30 -11.18
C GLY A 111 29.53 22.50 -12.06
N LYS A 112 29.99 21.45 -12.75
CA LYS A 112 29.15 20.63 -13.65
C LYS A 112 28.82 19.27 -13.03
N PRO A 113 27.58 18.76 -13.20
CA PRO A 113 27.23 17.39 -12.83
C PRO A 113 28.10 16.37 -13.55
N VAL A 114 28.71 15.46 -12.80
CA VAL A 114 29.58 14.40 -13.32
C VAL A 114 29.23 13.04 -12.74
N ARG A 115 29.65 11.99 -13.45
CA ARG A 115 29.54 10.60 -13.00
C ARG A 115 30.41 10.37 -11.77
N GLN A 116 29.86 9.72 -10.75
CA GLN A 116 30.62 9.36 -9.55
C GLN A 116 30.38 7.92 -9.13
N ILE A 117 31.46 7.22 -8.81
CA ILE A 117 31.43 5.89 -8.20
C ILE A 117 31.06 6.03 -6.73
N ILE A 118 30.04 5.30 -6.31
CA ILE A 118 29.62 5.20 -4.91
C ILE A 118 29.62 3.75 -4.43
N THR A 119 29.86 3.57 -3.14
CA THR A 119 29.89 2.26 -2.48
C THR A 119 28.91 2.26 -1.32
N GLN A 120 28.02 1.27 -1.28
CA GLN A 120 26.99 1.15 -0.26
C GLN A 120 27.01 -0.24 0.39
N PRO A 121 27.16 -0.34 1.72
CA PRO A 121 26.87 -1.58 2.44
C PRO A 121 25.36 -1.81 2.54
N VAL A 122 24.92 -3.01 2.17
CA VAL A 122 23.55 -3.50 2.30
C VAL A 122 23.52 -4.58 3.37
N PHE A 123 22.89 -4.29 4.50
CA PHE A 123 22.91 -5.15 5.68
C PHE A 123 21.76 -6.17 5.68
N PHE A 124 22.10 -7.43 5.91
CA PHE A 124 21.15 -8.50 6.23
C PHE A 124 21.23 -8.82 7.72
N ARG A 125 20.23 -8.35 8.46
CA ARG A 125 20.17 -8.47 9.92
C ARG A 125 19.79 -9.88 10.38
N ALA A 126 20.10 -10.17 11.63
CA ALA A 126 19.59 -11.36 12.30
C ALA A 126 18.06 -11.36 12.29
N SER A 127 17.49 -12.53 12.07
CA SER A 127 16.05 -12.80 12.17
C SER A 127 15.84 -13.89 13.20
N THR A 128 14.64 -13.97 13.78
CA THR A 128 14.25 -15.16 14.57
C THR A 128 14.49 -16.39 13.70
N PRO A 129 15.21 -17.42 14.19
CA PRO A 129 15.46 -18.63 13.41
C PRO A 129 14.14 -19.22 12.93
N LEU A 130 14.01 -19.35 11.61
CA LEU A 130 12.84 -19.95 11.00
C LEU A 130 13.06 -21.44 10.89
N GLN A 131 12.19 -22.23 11.52
CA GLN A 131 12.23 -23.68 11.37
C GLN A 131 11.63 -24.04 10.01
N TYR A 132 12.43 -24.67 9.15
CA TYR A 132 12.03 -25.10 7.82
C TYR A 132 12.53 -26.52 7.57
N GLU A 133 11.59 -27.46 7.58
CA GLU A 133 11.88 -28.89 7.51
C GLU A 133 11.01 -29.51 6.42
N ASN A 134 11.64 -30.23 5.48
CA ASN A 134 10.94 -30.98 4.42
C ASN A 134 9.88 -30.17 3.65
N GLY A 135 10.16 -28.89 3.36
CA GLY A 135 9.22 -28.03 2.66
C GLY A 135 8.14 -27.39 3.53
N VAL A 136 8.25 -27.46 4.86
CA VAL A 136 7.26 -26.93 5.80
C VAL A 136 7.92 -25.90 6.72
N VAL A 137 7.33 -24.70 6.78
CA VAL A 137 7.66 -23.70 7.80
C VAL A 137 6.92 -24.04 9.09
N ILE A 138 7.68 -24.12 10.18
CA ILE A 138 7.16 -24.39 11.52
C ILE A 138 7.38 -23.17 12.40
N GLN A 139 6.34 -22.68 13.07
CA GLN A 139 6.46 -21.61 14.06
C GLN A 139 5.86 -22.05 15.39
N TYR A 140 6.48 -21.63 16.49
CA TYR A 140 6.04 -21.94 17.84
C TYR A 140 5.58 -20.66 18.54
N TYR A 141 4.55 -20.80 19.36
CA TYR A 141 3.99 -19.71 20.14
C TYR A 141 3.69 -20.13 21.58
N ASP A 142 3.72 -19.15 22.47
CA ASP A 142 3.20 -19.30 23.82
C ASP A 142 1.65 -19.22 23.87
N ARG A 143 1.06 -19.29 25.08
CA ARG A 143 -0.40 -19.22 25.26
C ARG A 143 -1.02 -17.87 24.86
N LYS A 144 -0.20 -16.83 24.76
CA LYS A 144 -0.59 -15.49 24.30
C LYS A 144 -0.27 -15.30 22.81
N PHE A 145 0.04 -16.39 22.11
CA PHE A 145 0.37 -16.40 20.70
C PHE A 145 1.59 -15.55 20.32
N ARG A 146 2.48 -15.26 21.27
CA ARG A 146 3.75 -14.61 20.99
C ARG A 146 4.70 -15.63 20.40
N SER A 147 5.33 -15.30 19.28
CA SER A 147 6.32 -16.17 18.63
C SER A 147 7.51 -16.41 19.56
N ILE A 148 7.89 -17.67 19.74
CA ILE A 148 9.00 -18.10 20.59
C ILE A 148 9.85 -19.14 19.87
N ALA A 149 11.08 -19.35 20.37
CA ALA A 149 11.90 -20.47 19.94
C ALA A 149 11.25 -21.82 20.30
N PRO A 150 11.54 -22.90 19.56
CA PRO A 150 11.10 -24.24 19.92
C PRO A 150 11.54 -24.58 21.34
N SER A 151 10.60 -24.85 22.24
CA SER A 151 10.88 -25.13 23.64
C SER A 151 9.69 -25.83 24.30
N ASP A 152 9.92 -26.37 25.50
CA ASP A 152 8.85 -26.96 26.30
C ASP A 152 7.81 -25.95 26.82
N THR A 153 8.06 -24.65 26.65
CA THR A 153 7.08 -23.61 26.98
C THR A 153 6.12 -23.31 25.83
N ALA A 154 6.41 -23.84 24.63
CA ALA A 154 5.51 -23.71 23.49
C ALA A 154 4.23 -24.49 23.72
N THR A 155 3.10 -23.79 23.55
CA THR A 155 1.76 -24.36 23.69
C THR A 155 1.01 -24.40 22.37
N ILE A 156 1.48 -23.65 21.37
CA ILE A 156 0.88 -23.58 20.04
C ILE A 156 1.99 -23.75 19.01
N ARG A 157 1.71 -24.49 17.94
CA ARG A 157 2.59 -24.65 16.77
C ARG A 157 1.77 -24.41 15.50
N SER A 158 2.33 -23.70 14.54
CA SER A 158 1.77 -23.60 13.19
C SER A 158 2.67 -24.29 12.18
N GLU A 159 2.06 -24.87 11.15
CA GLU A 159 2.73 -25.51 10.02
C GLU A 159 2.17 -24.97 8.71
N VAL A 160 3.07 -24.62 7.78
CA VAL A 160 2.72 -24.13 6.45
C VAL A 160 3.65 -24.74 5.40
N PRO A 161 3.15 -25.58 4.48
CA PRO A 161 3.89 -25.98 3.30
C PRO A 161 4.35 -24.73 2.53
N THR A 162 5.65 -24.61 2.28
CA THR A 162 6.30 -23.39 1.79
C THR A 162 7.44 -23.74 0.82
N ASP A 163 7.51 -23.06 -0.32
CA ASP A 163 8.59 -23.25 -1.29
C ASP A 163 9.89 -22.55 -0.85
N THR A 164 10.94 -22.66 -1.68
CA THR A 164 12.25 -22.05 -1.38
C THR A 164 12.28 -20.52 -1.55
N LEU A 165 11.23 -19.93 -2.11
CA LEU A 165 11.04 -18.48 -2.18
C LEU A 165 10.31 -17.94 -0.94
N GLY A 166 9.80 -18.82 -0.08
CA GLY A 166 9.03 -18.47 1.11
C GLY A 166 7.54 -18.30 0.84
N LEU A 167 7.04 -18.76 -0.30
CA LEU A 167 5.63 -18.68 -0.65
C LEU A 167 4.88 -19.92 -0.17
N PRO A 168 3.68 -19.76 0.41
CA PRO A 168 2.90 -20.90 0.84
C PRO A 168 2.42 -21.70 -0.37
N THR A 169 2.38 -23.02 -0.21
CA THR A 169 1.96 -24.00 -1.22
C THR A 169 0.83 -24.90 -0.73
N GLY A 170 0.37 -24.70 0.50
CA GLY A 170 -0.70 -25.48 1.11
C GLY A 170 -1.29 -24.79 2.34
N ASN A 171 -2.25 -25.44 2.98
CA ASN A 171 -3.01 -24.90 4.11
C ASN A 171 -2.11 -24.57 5.31
N LEU A 172 -2.50 -23.56 6.07
CA LEU A 172 -1.87 -23.19 7.33
C LEU A 172 -2.61 -23.92 8.46
N VAL A 173 -1.91 -24.78 9.19
CA VAL A 173 -2.52 -25.60 10.24
C VAL A 173 -1.97 -25.18 11.60
N PHE A 174 -2.86 -24.96 12.57
CA PHE A 174 -2.51 -24.70 13.96
C PHE A 174 -2.76 -25.93 14.83
N TYR A 175 -1.80 -26.20 15.69
CA TYR A 175 -1.83 -27.26 16.68
C TYR A 175 -1.68 -26.68 18.09
N VAL A 176 -2.42 -27.23 19.05
CA VAL A 176 -2.29 -26.94 20.48
C VAL A 176 -1.67 -28.14 21.18
N ARG A 177 -0.76 -27.86 22.12
CA ARG A 177 -0.09 -28.90 22.90
C ARG A 177 -1.07 -29.52 23.91
N SER A 178 -1.20 -30.84 23.88
CA SER A 178 -1.97 -31.64 24.81
C SER A 178 -1.07 -32.73 25.38
N GLY A 179 -0.52 -32.49 26.57
CA GLY A 179 0.54 -33.33 27.15
C GLY A 179 1.80 -33.33 26.28
N SER A 180 2.24 -34.53 25.86
CA SER A 180 3.39 -34.72 24.96
C SER A 180 3.03 -34.64 23.47
N ARG A 181 1.74 -34.52 23.11
CA ARG A 181 1.26 -34.56 21.73
C ARG A 181 0.76 -33.20 21.26
N TRP A 182 0.76 -33.02 19.94
CA TRP A 182 0.18 -31.86 19.27
C TRP A 182 -1.17 -32.27 18.68
N LYS A 183 -2.25 -31.56 19.04
CA LYS A 183 -3.60 -31.78 18.51
C LYS A 183 -3.95 -30.64 17.56
N LYS A 184 -4.44 -30.97 16.37
CA LYS A 184 -4.93 -29.99 15.39
C LYS A 184 -6.12 -29.23 15.99
N GLU A 185 -6.04 -27.91 15.96
CA GLU A 185 -7.04 -27.00 16.52
C GLU A 185 -7.74 -26.20 15.42
N ALA A 186 -6.98 -25.69 14.43
CA ALA A 186 -7.53 -24.87 13.37
C ALA A 186 -6.76 -25.06 12.06
N GLU A 187 -7.41 -24.77 10.94
CA GLU A 187 -6.83 -24.82 9.59
C GLU A 187 -7.35 -23.65 8.76
N MET A 188 -6.42 -22.92 8.15
CA MET A 188 -6.72 -21.81 7.24
C MET A 188 -6.49 -22.29 5.81
N THR A 189 -7.47 -22.04 4.96
CA THR A 189 -7.48 -22.55 3.59
C THR A 189 -6.52 -21.75 2.72
N TYR A 190 -5.61 -22.44 2.05
CA TYR A 190 -4.73 -21.85 1.06
C TYR A 190 -5.50 -21.41 -0.18
N TYR A 191 -5.12 -20.27 -0.74
CA TYR A 191 -5.62 -19.85 -2.05
C TYR A 191 -4.50 -19.25 -2.90
N ARG A 192 -4.67 -19.44 -4.21
CA ARG A 192 -3.89 -18.80 -5.27
C ARG A 192 -4.86 -18.35 -6.35
N GLU A 193 -5.10 -17.05 -6.41
CA GLU A 193 -6.13 -16.47 -7.27
C GLU A 193 -5.53 -15.41 -8.21
N PRO A 194 -5.99 -15.32 -9.47
CA PRO A 194 -5.54 -14.27 -10.38
C PRO A 194 -6.06 -12.90 -9.91
N VAL A 195 -5.25 -11.85 -10.10
CA VAL A 195 -5.66 -10.48 -9.77
C VAL A 195 -6.55 -9.93 -10.90
N LYS A 196 -7.85 -9.76 -10.65
CA LYS A 196 -8.80 -9.15 -11.59
C LYS A 196 -8.61 -7.62 -11.63
N ASN A 197 -8.75 -7.01 -12.80
CA ASN A 197 -8.66 -5.55 -13.03
C ASN A 197 -7.36 -4.91 -12.51
N ALA A 198 -6.21 -5.51 -12.81
CA ALA A 198 -4.89 -4.96 -12.55
C ALA A 198 -4.60 -3.79 -13.52
N PRO A 199 -4.84 -2.51 -13.16
CA PRO A 199 -4.61 -1.42 -14.09
C PRO A 199 -3.10 -1.18 -14.11
N ALA A 200 -2.45 -1.47 -15.25
CA ALA A 200 -1.01 -1.25 -15.45
C ALA A 200 -0.06 -1.98 -14.46
N SER A 201 -0.54 -2.91 -13.64
CA SER A 201 0.32 -3.66 -12.73
C SER A 201 0.69 -5.00 -13.38
N ASN A 202 1.99 -5.33 -13.35
CA ASN A 202 2.51 -6.62 -13.78
C ASN A 202 2.08 -7.77 -12.85
N LEU A 203 0.95 -7.64 -12.13
CA LEU A 203 0.49 -8.57 -11.10
C LEU A 203 -0.28 -9.73 -11.73
N ALA A 204 0.14 -10.95 -11.40
CA ALA A 204 -0.45 -12.18 -11.87
C ALA A 204 -1.40 -12.79 -10.82
N PHE A 205 -0.89 -13.04 -9.62
CA PHE A 205 -1.59 -13.83 -8.59
C PHE A 205 -1.52 -13.19 -7.20
N ARG A 206 -2.54 -13.46 -6.39
CA ARG A 206 -2.52 -13.33 -4.94
C ARG A 206 -2.46 -14.70 -4.30
N VAL A 207 -1.60 -14.82 -3.30
CA VAL A 207 -1.33 -16.08 -2.60
C VAL A 207 -1.36 -15.84 -1.09
N GLY A 208 -2.09 -16.67 -0.35
CA GLY A 208 -2.18 -16.57 1.10
C GLY A 208 -3.17 -17.56 1.68
N HIS A 209 -3.69 -17.25 2.87
CA HIS A 209 -4.66 -18.10 3.57
C HIS A 209 -5.94 -17.32 3.93
N ARG A 210 -7.05 -18.05 4.04
CA ARG A 210 -8.34 -17.52 4.52
C ARG A 210 -8.84 -18.29 5.74
N ASP A 211 -9.50 -17.57 6.65
CA ASP A 211 -10.22 -18.19 7.76
C ASP A 211 -11.49 -18.91 7.28
N VAL A 212 -12.19 -19.57 8.21
CA VAL A 212 -13.45 -20.29 7.95
C VAL A 212 -14.57 -19.37 7.42
N ASN A 213 -14.43 -18.06 7.54
CA ASN A 213 -15.34 -17.05 7.00
C ASN A 213 -14.79 -16.40 5.73
N GLU A 214 -13.82 -17.02 5.06
CA GLU A 214 -13.17 -16.54 3.85
C GLU A 214 -12.41 -15.20 4.00
N ARG A 215 -12.08 -14.78 5.23
CA ARG A 215 -11.34 -13.54 5.46
C ARG A 215 -9.83 -13.78 5.36
N PRO A 216 -9.03 -12.88 4.75
CA PRO A 216 -7.59 -13.04 4.67
C PRO A 216 -6.95 -13.16 6.06
N PHE A 217 -6.06 -14.14 6.21
CA PHE A 217 -5.40 -14.49 7.46
C PHE A 217 -3.88 -14.61 7.26
N GLY A 218 -3.10 -14.08 8.20
CA GLY A 218 -1.64 -14.14 8.14
C GLY A 218 -1.04 -13.31 7.01
N TYR A 219 -0.07 -13.87 6.30
CA TYR A 219 0.62 -13.19 5.20
C TYR A 219 -0.17 -13.30 3.89
N LEU A 220 -0.32 -12.16 3.22
CA LEU A 220 -0.77 -12.07 1.83
C LEU A 220 0.41 -11.70 0.94
N TYR A 221 0.62 -12.47 -0.11
CA TYR A 221 1.62 -12.23 -1.14
C TYR A 221 0.98 -11.86 -2.48
N GLU A 222 1.64 -10.99 -3.21
CA GLU A 222 1.34 -10.69 -4.61
C GLU A 222 2.51 -11.15 -5.48
N ILE A 223 2.19 -11.89 -6.55
CA ILE A 223 3.15 -12.44 -7.50
C ILE A 223 2.93 -11.76 -8.84
N THR A 224 4.01 -11.31 -9.46
CA THR A 224 4.03 -10.65 -10.77
C THR A 224 4.12 -11.66 -11.92
N ASN A 225 3.84 -11.25 -13.16
CA ASN A 225 3.91 -12.15 -14.33
C ASN A 225 5.34 -12.61 -14.63
N ASP A 226 6.36 -11.84 -14.23
CA ASP A 226 7.77 -12.21 -14.29
C ASP A 226 8.22 -13.04 -13.06
N GLY A 227 7.27 -13.45 -12.21
CA GLY A 227 7.50 -14.38 -11.12
C GLY A 227 8.07 -13.76 -9.84
N GLN A 228 8.24 -12.43 -9.77
CA GLN A 228 8.65 -11.78 -8.53
C GLN A 228 7.50 -11.78 -7.53
N ALA A 229 7.79 -12.13 -6.28
CA ALA A 229 6.81 -12.17 -5.21
C ALA A 229 7.09 -11.13 -4.12
N PHE A 230 6.01 -10.57 -3.58
CA PHE A 230 6.04 -9.46 -2.65
C PHE A 230 5.05 -9.71 -1.52
N GLU A 231 5.48 -9.54 -0.27
CA GLU A 231 4.52 -9.39 0.81
C GLU A 231 3.70 -8.11 0.58
N ARG A 232 2.38 -8.27 0.55
CA ARG A 232 1.39 -7.21 0.37
C ARG A 232 0.86 -6.73 1.71
N SER A 233 0.46 -7.67 2.57
CA SER A 233 -0.03 -7.36 3.90
C SER A 233 0.20 -8.51 4.88
N PHE A 234 0.19 -8.16 6.16
CA PHE A 234 0.18 -9.11 7.27
C PHE A 234 -0.97 -8.78 8.22
N HIS A 235 -1.82 -9.78 8.47
CA HIS A 235 -2.91 -9.71 9.45
C HIS A 235 -2.56 -10.56 10.67
N ASP A 236 -2.81 -10.02 11.86
CA ASP A 236 -2.69 -10.79 13.11
C ASP A 236 -3.83 -11.82 13.26
N LEU A 237 -3.80 -12.55 14.37
CA LEU A 237 -4.75 -13.62 14.67
C LEU A 237 -6.18 -13.11 14.91
N ASP A 238 -6.30 -11.86 15.36
CA ASP A 238 -7.59 -11.18 15.50
C ASP A 238 -8.10 -10.65 14.14
N ARG A 239 -7.33 -10.89 13.06
CA ARG A 239 -7.56 -10.49 11.66
C ARG A 239 -7.39 -9.00 11.45
N ASN A 240 -6.58 -8.38 12.29
CA ASN A 240 -6.29 -6.98 12.20
C ASN A 240 -5.14 -6.75 11.23
N LEU A 241 -5.26 -5.75 10.37
CA LEU A 241 -4.13 -5.29 9.59
C LEU A 241 -3.01 -4.82 10.55
N VAL A 242 -1.82 -5.39 10.41
CA VAL A 242 -0.62 -4.98 11.15
C VAL A 242 0.33 -4.23 10.22
N ARG A 243 0.47 -4.72 8.99
CA ARG A 243 1.33 -4.12 7.98
C ARG A 243 0.70 -4.21 6.60
N GLN A 244 0.84 -3.15 5.81
CA GLN A 244 0.52 -3.13 4.39
C GLN A 244 1.64 -2.45 3.63
N THR A 245 2.02 -2.99 2.47
CA THR A 245 3.01 -2.38 1.58
C THR A 245 2.44 -2.27 0.17
N ASP A 246 2.34 -1.05 -0.32
CA ASP A 246 2.07 -0.74 -1.72
C ASP A 246 3.37 -0.55 -2.49
N ARG A 247 3.42 -1.04 -3.72
CA ARG A 247 4.62 -1.00 -4.56
C ARG A 247 4.34 -0.33 -5.89
N MET A 248 5.38 0.29 -6.42
CA MET A 248 5.44 0.83 -7.77
C MET A 248 5.57 -0.32 -8.79
N PRO A 249 5.31 -0.06 -10.09
CA PRO A 249 5.48 -1.07 -11.14
C PRO A 249 6.91 -1.66 -11.22
N ASN A 250 7.94 -0.90 -10.86
CA ASN A 250 9.33 -1.37 -10.81
C ASN A 250 9.67 -2.20 -9.55
N GLY A 251 8.70 -2.44 -8.66
CA GLY A 251 8.86 -3.21 -7.42
C GLY A 251 9.34 -2.41 -6.20
N ALA A 252 9.69 -1.13 -6.35
CA ALA A 252 10.03 -0.26 -5.22
C ALA A 252 8.82 -0.02 -4.31
N VAL A 253 9.04 0.17 -3.01
CA VAL A 253 7.98 0.55 -2.07
C VAL A 253 7.48 1.95 -2.41
N LEU A 254 6.18 2.06 -2.71
CA LEU A 254 5.47 3.32 -2.86
C LEU A 254 5.01 3.85 -1.51
N ARG A 255 4.42 2.96 -0.71
CA ARG A 255 3.84 3.29 0.58
C ARG A 255 3.91 2.07 1.50
N GLN A 256 4.14 2.32 2.78
CA GLN A 256 4.12 1.30 3.81
C GLN A 256 3.36 1.82 5.03
N ASP A 257 2.35 1.09 5.46
CA ASP A 257 1.62 1.29 6.70
C ASP A 257 2.05 0.20 7.69
N ALA A 258 2.44 0.56 8.91
CA ALA A 258 2.77 -0.38 9.98
C ALA A 258 2.15 0.08 11.30
N PHE A 259 1.48 -0.83 12.00
CA PHE A 259 0.88 -0.57 13.30
C PHE A 259 1.94 -0.68 14.40
N ASP A 260 2.10 0.38 15.20
CA ASP A 260 3.10 0.45 16.28
C ASP A 260 2.58 0.00 17.66
N GLY A 261 1.33 -0.45 17.73
CA GLY A 261 0.62 -0.80 18.98
C GLY A 261 -0.47 0.21 19.35
N ALA A 262 -0.39 1.45 18.85
CA ALA A 262 -1.39 2.49 19.09
C ALA A 262 -1.94 3.08 17.78
N ARG A 263 -1.06 3.34 16.81
CA ARG A 263 -1.37 4.03 15.56
C ARG A 263 -0.69 3.33 14.39
N PHE A 264 -1.23 3.53 13.19
CA PHE A 264 -0.48 3.22 11.98
C PHE A 264 0.50 4.35 11.70
N VAL A 265 1.77 4.00 11.54
CA VAL A 265 2.78 4.86 10.94
C VAL A 265 2.81 4.55 9.46
N GLN A 266 2.52 5.56 8.64
CA GLN A 266 2.58 5.47 7.20
C GLN A 266 3.80 6.23 6.69
N LYS A 267 4.61 5.55 5.89
CA LYS A 267 5.69 6.14 5.10
C LYS A 267 5.36 6.06 3.62
N ALA A 268 5.68 7.09 2.84
CA ALA A 268 5.53 7.05 1.39
C ALA A 268 6.76 7.65 0.70
N TRP A 269 7.01 7.21 -0.53
CA TRP A 269 8.18 7.59 -1.34
C TRP A 269 7.77 8.07 -2.72
N TYR A 270 8.53 9.03 -3.25
CA TYR A 270 8.46 9.42 -4.66
C TYR A 270 9.02 8.30 -5.57
N PRO A 271 8.67 8.31 -6.87
CA PRO A 271 9.13 7.28 -7.81
C PRO A 271 10.64 7.04 -7.90
N ASP A 272 11.45 8.06 -7.60
CA ASP A 272 12.91 7.98 -7.57
C ASP A 272 13.47 7.39 -6.26
N GLY A 273 12.62 7.10 -5.28
CA GLY A 273 13.02 6.55 -3.98
C GLY A 273 13.27 7.61 -2.90
N GLN A 274 13.04 8.90 -3.18
CA GLN A 274 13.06 9.94 -2.14
C GLN A 274 11.90 9.70 -1.15
N LEU A 275 12.18 9.69 0.15
CA LEU A 275 11.13 9.66 1.17
C LEU A 275 10.29 10.94 1.04
N GLN A 276 8.98 10.80 0.90
CA GLN A 276 8.05 11.90 0.74
C GLN A 276 7.46 12.33 2.07
N GLN A 277 6.99 11.38 2.87
CA GLN A 277 6.27 11.71 4.10
C GLN A 277 6.31 10.61 5.14
N ILE A 278 6.11 11.02 6.38
CA ILE A 278 5.76 10.17 7.52
C ILE A 278 4.52 10.78 8.16
N ARG A 279 3.45 10.00 8.28
CA ARG A 279 2.24 10.40 9.00
C ARG A 279 1.73 9.29 9.89
N THR A 280 0.90 9.63 10.86
CA THR A 280 0.21 8.64 11.68
C THR A 280 -1.30 8.75 11.54
N ARG A 281 -1.98 7.61 11.63
CA ARG A 281 -3.44 7.52 11.67
C ARG A 281 -3.88 6.51 12.71
N PRO A 282 -5.04 6.69 13.35
CA PRO A 282 -5.55 5.69 14.26
C PRO A 282 -5.91 4.42 13.49
N ARG A 283 -6.03 3.32 14.23
CA ARG A 283 -6.53 2.08 13.67
C ARG A 283 -8.03 2.19 13.36
N GLU A 284 -8.40 1.90 12.12
CA GLU A 284 -9.80 1.84 11.71
C GLU A 284 -10.52 0.75 12.54
N ARG A 285 -11.58 1.14 13.25
CA ARG A 285 -12.46 0.23 14.00
C ARG A 285 -13.85 0.24 13.37
N GLY A 286 -14.12 -0.77 12.54
CA GLY A 286 -15.44 -0.97 11.91
C GLY A 286 -15.77 0.07 10.83
N MET A 287 -17.07 0.29 10.57
CA MET A 287 -17.57 1.26 9.57
C MET A 287 -17.47 2.73 10.01
N ILE A 288 -16.68 3.05 11.04
CA ILE A 288 -16.57 4.41 11.54
C ILE A 288 -15.52 5.14 10.70
N SER A 289 -15.96 6.19 10.01
CA SER A 289 -15.08 7.18 9.38
C SER A 289 -14.12 7.70 10.43
N ILE A 290 -12.82 7.50 10.21
CA ILE A 290 -11.79 8.21 10.96
C ILE A 290 -12.01 9.70 10.68
N ALA A 291 -12.20 10.49 11.73
CA ALA A 291 -12.32 11.92 11.59
C ALA A 291 -10.95 12.47 11.10
N PRO A 292 -10.89 13.27 10.01
CA PRO A 292 -9.63 13.71 9.40
C PRO A 292 -8.63 14.34 10.40
N GLU A 293 -9.13 14.99 11.45
CA GLU A 293 -8.35 15.59 12.54
C GLU A 293 -7.54 14.60 13.37
N SER A 294 -7.82 13.30 13.24
CA SER A 294 -7.07 12.25 13.93
C SER A 294 -5.85 11.76 13.13
N GLU A 295 -5.66 12.17 11.88
CA GLU A 295 -4.40 11.98 11.16
C GLU A 295 -3.38 13.06 11.56
N GLN A 296 -2.10 12.68 11.65
CA GLN A 296 -1.02 13.61 12.01
C GLN A 296 0.14 13.50 11.03
N MET A 297 0.51 14.61 10.40
CA MET A 297 1.74 14.71 9.62
C MET A 297 2.93 14.82 10.56
N LEU A 298 3.90 13.91 10.51
CA LEU A 298 5.12 13.99 11.33
C LEU A 298 6.27 14.62 10.56
N ALA A 299 6.41 14.27 9.29
CA ALA A 299 7.43 14.83 8.43
C ALA A 299 7.02 14.79 6.96
N TYR A 300 7.50 15.76 6.19
CA TYR A 300 7.26 15.86 4.76
C TYR A 300 8.48 16.45 4.08
N TRP A 301 8.87 15.85 2.96
CA TRP A 301 9.91 16.32 2.05
C TRP A 301 9.32 16.52 0.66
N ASP A 302 9.72 17.59 -0.01
CA ASP A 302 9.41 17.75 -1.42
C ASP A 302 10.27 16.81 -2.30
N SER A 303 10.00 16.80 -3.60
CA SER A 303 10.73 15.96 -4.56
C SER A 303 12.22 16.29 -4.73
N THR A 304 12.67 17.44 -4.20
CA THR A 304 14.09 17.84 -4.18
C THR A 304 14.83 17.34 -2.93
N GLY A 305 14.07 16.80 -1.96
CA GLY A 305 14.58 16.37 -0.66
C GLY A 305 14.64 17.48 0.38
N THR A 306 14.06 18.66 0.10
CA THR A 306 13.90 19.71 1.10
C THR A 306 12.83 19.30 2.09
N GLN A 307 13.18 19.28 3.38
CA GLN A 307 12.23 18.98 4.44
C GLN A 307 11.37 20.21 4.73
N LEU A 308 10.07 20.11 4.48
CA LEU A 308 9.11 21.19 4.70
C LEU A 308 8.32 21.03 6.00
N VAL A 309 8.22 19.79 6.51
CA VAL A 309 7.66 19.51 7.85
C VAL A 309 8.67 18.68 8.62
N SER A 310 9.01 19.14 9.82
CA SER A 310 9.81 18.40 10.79
C SER A 310 9.07 18.39 12.13
N GLU A 311 9.04 17.23 12.79
CA GLU A 311 8.37 17.04 14.08
C GLU A 311 6.92 17.58 14.07
N GLY A 312 6.24 17.37 12.95
CA GLY A 312 4.87 17.78 12.69
C GLY A 312 4.64 19.28 12.55
N THR A 313 5.69 20.07 12.36
CA THR A 313 5.58 21.52 12.18
C THR A 313 6.20 21.96 10.86
N GLY A 314 5.48 22.79 10.12
CA GLY A 314 5.99 23.39 8.88
C GLY A 314 4.91 23.77 7.88
N THR A 315 5.30 24.51 6.85
CA THR A 315 4.41 24.97 5.77
C THR A 315 4.70 24.19 4.51
N VAL A 316 3.64 23.73 3.85
CA VAL A 316 3.74 22.82 2.71
C VAL A 316 2.96 23.32 1.49
N ALA A 317 3.40 22.86 0.32
CA ALA A 317 2.60 22.80 -0.89
C ALA A 317 2.57 21.34 -1.35
N LEU A 318 1.55 20.61 -0.92
CA LEU A 318 1.31 19.22 -1.28
C LEU A 318 0.78 19.17 -2.70
N SER A 319 1.26 18.23 -3.50
CA SER A 319 0.76 18.04 -4.85
C SER A 319 0.55 16.58 -5.19
N GLU A 320 -0.58 16.30 -5.83
CA GLU A 320 -0.93 14.98 -6.32
C GLU A 320 -1.64 15.06 -7.68
N SER A 321 -1.61 13.96 -8.43
CA SER A 321 -2.45 13.81 -9.61
C SER A 321 -3.81 13.27 -9.19
N ALA A 322 -4.89 13.96 -9.53
CA ALA A 322 -6.25 13.53 -9.26
C ALA A 322 -7.15 13.76 -10.50
N THR A 323 -8.30 13.11 -10.54
CA THR A 323 -9.27 13.26 -11.63
C THR A 323 -9.87 14.68 -11.60
N SER A 324 -9.98 15.32 -12.77
CA SER A 324 -10.59 16.65 -12.88
C SER A 324 -12.07 16.61 -12.48
N TYR A 325 -12.54 17.68 -11.83
CA TYR A 325 -13.98 17.87 -11.58
C TYR A 325 -14.74 18.35 -12.83
N ALA A 326 -14.04 18.94 -13.80
CA ALA A 326 -14.63 19.43 -15.05
C ALA A 326 -14.64 18.35 -16.14
N ASP A 327 -13.62 17.48 -16.18
CA ASP A 327 -13.51 16.39 -17.15
C ASP A 327 -13.00 15.10 -16.47
N THR A 328 -13.94 14.23 -16.09
CA THR A 328 -13.62 12.98 -15.37
C THR A 328 -12.79 11.98 -16.19
N SER A 329 -12.61 12.21 -17.49
CA SER A 329 -11.72 11.41 -18.35
C SER A 329 -10.24 11.78 -18.21
N ARG A 330 -9.93 12.92 -17.58
CA ARG A 330 -8.56 13.44 -17.44
C ARG A 330 -8.12 13.47 -15.99
N ARG A 331 -6.80 13.31 -15.81
CA ARG A 331 -6.13 13.61 -14.54
C ARG A 331 -5.41 14.95 -14.67
N THR A 332 -5.43 15.72 -13.60
CA THR A 332 -4.76 17.01 -13.48
C THR A 332 -4.11 17.11 -12.11
N GLN A 333 -3.23 18.10 -11.95
CA GLN A 333 -2.51 18.32 -10.70
C GLN A 333 -3.42 19.04 -9.71
N PHE A 334 -3.59 18.47 -8.52
CA PHE A 334 -4.19 19.12 -7.37
C PHE A 334 -3.07 19.62 -6.46
N ILE A 335 -3.16 20.86 -6.00
CA ILE A 335 -2.18 21.48 -5.11
C ILE A 335 -2.91 21.96 -3.86
N GLU A 336 -2.47 21.48 -2.71
CA GLU A 336 -2.93 21.91 -1.41
C GLU A 336 -1.81 22.63 -0.67
N ARG A 337 -2.10 23.78 -0.06
CA ARG A 337 -1.15 24.58 0.71
C ARG A 337 -1.68 24.88 2.10
N GLY A 338 -0.79 24.87 3.07
CA GLY A 338 -1.09 25.30 4.43
C GLY A 338 0.01 24.94 5.42
N THR A 339 -0.31 25.09 6.70
CA THR A 339 0.64 24.90 7.80
C THR A 339 0.19 23.78 8.71
N PHE A 340 1.15 22.95 9.09
CA PHE A 340 1.01 21.97 10.16
C PHE A 340 1.65 22.51 11.44
N GLU A 341 1.00 22.25 12.57
CA GLU A 341 1.56 22.42 13.92
C GLU A 341 1.22 21.18 14.75
N LYS A 342 2.23 20.54 15.36
CA LYS A 342 2.09 19.26 16.10
C LYS A 342 1.35 18.20 15.27
N GLY A 343 1.61 18.21 13.97
CA GLY A 343 1.09 17.33 12.94
C GLY A 343 -0.35 17.60 12.50
N MET A 344 -0.99 18.62 13.05
CA MET A 344 -2.37 18.97 12.73
C MET A 344 -2.42 20.18 11.80
N LYS A 345 -3.40 20.21 10.88
CA LYS A 345 -3.65 21.39 10.05
C LYS A 345 -4.03 22.58 10.96
N VAL A 346 -3.38 23.72 10.74
CA VAL A 346 -3.70 24.98 11.44
C VAL A 346 -3.79 26.14 10.47
N GLY A 347 -4.58 27.15 10.83
CA GLY A 347 -4.76 28.36 10.05
C GLY A 347 -5.45 28.10 8.72
N ARG A 348 -5.13 28.94 7.73
CA ARG A 348 -5.78 28.89 6.41
C ARG A 348 -5.09 27.88 5.50
N TRP A 349 -5.88 26.96 5.00
CA TRP A 349 -5.54 25.99 3.98
C TRP A 349 -6.23 26.35 2.66
N THR A 350 -5.53 26.12 1.55
CA THR A 350 -6.08 26.32 0.21
C THR A 350 -5.82 25.08 -0.61
N GLY A 351 -6.79 24.67 -1.42
CA GLY A 351 -6.62 23.60 -2.38
C GLY A 351 -7.15 24.03 -3.73
N GLN A 352 -6.45 23.69 -4.80
CA GLN A 352 -6.87 24.04 -6.16
C GLN A 352 -6.34 23.03 -7.17
N PHE A 353 -7.17 22.67 -8.14
CA PHE A 353 -6.73 21.98 -9.34
C PHE A 353 -6.11 22.94 -10.36
N ALA A 354 -5.04 22.52 -11.02
CA ALA A 354 -4.34 23.30 -12.02
C ALA A 354 -5.23 23.67 -13.23
N ASP A 355 -6.28 22.90 -13.50
CA ASP A 355 -7.27 23.18 -14.56
C ASP A 355 -8.42 24.10 -14.11
N GLY A 356 -8.40 24.57 -12.86
CA GLY A 356 -9.44 25.43 -12.29
C GLY A 356 -10.77 24.71 -12.02
N SER A 357 -10.85 23.39 -12.21
CA SER A 357 -12.10 22.64 -12.06
C SER A 357 -12.68 22.68 -10.65
N PHE A 358 -11.82 22.83 -9.64
CA PHE A 358 -12.21 22.90 -8.24
C PHE A 358 -11.17 23.66 -7.41
N SER A 359 -11.65 24.42 -6.43
CA SER A 359 -10.82 25.04 -5.40
C SER A 359 -11.55 25.14 -4.05
N TYR A 360 -10.79 25.25 -2.97
CA TYR A 360 -11.32 25.60 -1.66
C TYR A 360 -10.38 26.49 -0.85
N VAL A 361 -10.98 27.14 0.14
CA VAL A 361 -10.31 27.78 1.26
C VAL A 361 -10.93 27.23 2.54
N GLU A 362 -10.11 26.68 3.42
CA GLU A 362 -10.53 26.04 4.67
C GLU A 362 -9.73 26.63 5.85
N ASP A 363 -10.40 27.05 6.91
CA ASP A 363 -9.77 27.55 8.13
C ASP A 363 -9.79 26.44 9.21
N TYR A 364 -8.61 26.12 9.74
CA TYR A 364 -8.41 25.05 10.71
C TYR A 364 -7.91 25.58 12.07
N ASP A 365 -8.44 25.00 13.15
CA ASP A 365 -7.89 25.14 14.51
C ASP A 365 -7.57 23.75 15.05
N LYS A 366 -6.28 23.49 15.29
CA LYS A 366 -5.75 22.21 15.81
C LYS A 366 -6.36 20.98 15.12
N GLY A 367 -6.33 20.99 13.79
CA GLY A 367 -6.82 19.90 12.95
C GLY A 367 -8.33 19.90 12.72
N LYS A 368 -9.10 20.67 13.50
CA LYS A 368 -10.55 20.80 13.32
C LYS A 368 -10.87 21.85 12.27
N LEU A 369 -11.61 21.46 11.24
CA LEU A 369 -12.18 22.40 10.28
C LEU A 369 -13.20 23.30 11.00
N THR A 370 -12.99 24.60 10.92
CA THR A 370 -13.90 25.60 11.50
C THR A 370 -14.83 26.19 10.44
N LEU A 371 -14.31 26.45 9.25
CA LEU A 371 -15.07 26.95 8.10
C LEU A 371 -14.38 26.56 6.80
N GLY A 372 -15.14 26.00 5.87
CA GLY A 372 -14.72 25.73 4.50
C GLY A 372 -15.57 26.48 3.49
N LYS A 373 -14.94 26.89 2.40
CA LYS A 373 -15.55 27.46 1.20
C LYS A 373 -15.01 26.73 -0.01
N ALA A 374 -15.88 26.16 -0.83
CA ALA A 374 -15.50 25.45 -2.05
C ALA A 374 -16.15 26.08 -3.28
N ALA A 375 -15.40 26.18 -4.37
CA ALA A 375 -15.86 26.62 -5.67
C ALA A 375 -15.55 25.53 -6.72
N PHE A 376 -16.51 25.31 -7.61
CA PHE A 376 -16.44 24.30 -8.66
C PHE A 376 -16.68 24.97 -10.00
N ALA A 377 -15.93 24.61 -11.05
CA ALA A 377 -16.06 25.28 -12.35
C ALA A 377 -17.48 25.21 -12.93
N ASN A 378 -18.23 24.16 -12.61
CA ASN A 378 -19.58 23.93 -13.10
C ASN A 378 -20.69 24.46 -12.16
N GLN A 379 -20.35 25.23 -11.12
CA GLN A 379 -21.32 25.82 -10.20
C GLN A 379 -20.97 27.30 -9.91
N PRO A 380 -21.94 28.22 -10.07
CA PRO A 380 -21.68 29.64 -9.85
C PRO A 380 -21.49 29.99 -8.37
N ASP A 381 -22.13 29.25 -7.47
CA ASP A 381 -22.14 29.56 -6.04
C ASP A 381 -21.03 28.85 -5.27
N THR A 382 -20.38 29.61 -4.37
CA THR A 382 -19.43 29.03 -3.41
C THR A 382 -20.19 28.32 -2.29
N LEU A 383 -19.91 27.03 -2.10
CA LEU A 383 -20.51 26.22 -1.04
C LEU A 383 -19.78 26.42 0.28
N ARG A 384 -20.53 26.62 1.37
CA ARG A 384 -20.01 26.74 2.74
C ARG A 384 -20.27 25.46 3.53
N TYR A 385 -19.29 25.02 4.30
CA TYR A 385 -19.39 23.83 5.13
C TYR A 385 -18.49 23.92 6.36
N THR A 386 -18.81 23.14 7.39
CA THR A 386 -18.00 22.98 8.60
C THR A 386 -17.45 21.56 8.75
N VAL A 387 -17.89 20.64 7.88
CA VAL A 387 -17.42 19.26 7.80
C VAL A 387 -17.06 18.97 6.35
N ALA A 388 -15.79 18.66 6.10
CA ALA A 388 -15.28 18.45 4.74
C ALA A 388 -15.80 17.17 4.08
N ASN A 389 -16.03 16.10 4.84
CA ASN A 389 -16.52 14.83 4.31
C ASN A 389 -17.61 14.27 5.24
N GLN A 390 -18.76 13.89 4.69
CA GLN A 390 -19.85 13.23 5.38
C GLN A 390 -20.22 11.97 4.60
N GLN A 391 -20.30 10.82 5.29
CA GLN A 391 -20.72 9.57 4.69
C GLN A 391 -22.24 9.58 4.42
N PRO A 392 -22.72 8.80 3.44
CA PRO A 392 -24.15 8.56 3.29
C PRO A 392 -24.75 7.97 4.57
N GLU A 393 -25.96 8.40 4.90
CA GLU A 393 -26.63 7.98 6.13
C GLU A 393 -28.07 7.55 5.82
N PHE A 394 -28.48 6.37 6.29
CA PHE A 394 -29.88 5.97 6.23
C PHE A 394 -30.75 6.93 7.06
N LYS A 395 -31.98 7.21 6.63
CA LYS A 395 -32.93 8.06 7.38
C LYS A 395 -33.19 7.45 8.76
N GLY A 396 -32.90 8.21 9.82
CA GLY A 396 -32.94 7.70 11.20
C GLY A 396 -31.66 6.99 11.67
N GLY A 397 -30.58 7.07 10.90
CA GLY A 397 -29.28 6.51 11.22
C GLY A 397 -29.28 4.98 11.31
N MET A 398 -28.28 4.42 11.99
CA MET A 398 -28.18 2.98 12.25
C MET A 398 -29.41 2.40 12.99
N PRO A 399 -30.03 3.09 13.97
CA PRO A 399 -31.27 2.60 14.58
C PRO A 399 -32.42 2.47 13.58
N GLY A 400 -32.62 3.47 12.72
CA GLY A 400 -33.65 3.43 11.68
C GLY A 400 -33.41 2.31 10.66
N LEU A 401 -32.16 2.10 10.28
CA LEU A 401 -31.78 0.99 9.40
C LEU A 401 -32.07 -0.36 10.05
N SER A 402 -31.68 -0.55 11.32
CA SER A 402 -31.93 -1.79 12.06
C SER A 402 -33.43 -2.10 12.15
N GLN A 403 -34.25 -1.09 12.45
CA GLN A 403 -35.71 -1.23 12.51
C GLN A 403 -36.32 -1.58 11.15
N PHE A 404 -35.86 -0.93 10.07
CA PHE A 404 -36.30 -1.22 8.72
C PHE A 404 -35.97 -2.66 8.29
N LEU A 405 -34.74 -3.11 8.60
CA LEU A 405 -34.33 -4.48 8.32
C LEU A 405 -35.18 -5.48 9.13
N ALA A 406 -35.41 -5.23 10.41
CA ALA A 406 -36.21 -6.12 11.25
C ALA A 406 -37.66 -6.28 10.77
N SER A 407 -38.27 -5.25 10.18
CA SER A 407 -39.65 -5.30 9.68
C SER A 407 -39.77 -5.83 8.26
N THR A 408 -38.71 -5.68 7.45
CA THR A 408 -38.77 -5.96 6.00
C THR A 408 -38.09 -7.27 5.61
N LEU A 409 -37.09 -7.72 6.38
CA LEU A 409 -36.31 -8.92 6.12
C LEU A 409 -37.13 -10.18 6.43
N ARG A 410 -37.27 -11.06 5.45
CA ARG A 410 -38.00 -12.33 5.58
C ARG A 410 -37.06 -13.49 5.32
N TYR A 411 -37.07 -14.51 6.18
CA TYR A 411 -36.25 -15.69 5.93
C TYR A 411 -36.93 -16.59 4.89
N PRO A 412 -36.32 -16.86 3.72
CA PRO A 412 -36.93 -17.72 2.70
C PRO A 412 -37.04 -19.18 3.17
N ALA A 413 -38.19 -19.82 2.95
CA ALA A 413 -38.44 -21.20 3.38
C ALA A 413 -37.43 -22.21 2.80
N ASP A 414 -36.95 -22.00 1.57
CA ASP A 414 -35.94 -22.86 0.94
C ASP A 414 -34.60 -22.78 1.66
N ALA A 415 -34.20 -21.58 2.07
CA ALA A 415 -33.00 -21.38 2.86
C ALA A 415 -33.13 -21.97 4.27
N GLN A 416 -34.34 -21.91 4.86
CA GLN A 416 -34.61 -22.57 6.15
C GLN A 416 -34.47 -24.08 6.04
N ARG A 417 -35.08 -24.70 5.01
CA ARG A 417 -34.97 -26.14 4.76
C ARG A 417 -33.54 -26.58 4.49
N ALA A 418 -32.75 -25.74 3.83
CA ALA A 418 -31.33 -25.98 3.56
C ALA A 418 -30.39 -25.68 4.75
N GLY A 419 -30.91 -25.22 5.90
CA GLY A 419 -30.07 -24.86 7.04
C GLY A 419 -29.14 -23.66 6.78
N ALA A 420 -29.41 -22.85 5.74
CA ALA A 420 -28.48 -21.86 5.24
C ALA A 420 -28.46 -20.61 6.13
N GLN A 421 -27.42 -20.44 6.96
CA GLN A 421 -27.20 -19.30 7.87
C GLN A 421 -25.91 -18.54 7.50
N GLY A 422 -25.85 -17.25 7.81
CA GLY A 422 -24.63 -16.45 7.62
C GLY A 422 -24.89 -14.98 7.29
N GLN A 423 -23.82 -14.26 6.95
CA GLN A 423 -23.90 -12.86 6.53
C GLN A 423 -23.80 -12.73 5.02
N VAL A 424 -24.81 -12.11 4.42
CA VAL A 424 -24.81 -11.69 3.01
C VAL A 424 -24.31 -10.25 2.92
N PHE A 425 -23.35 -9.99 2.05
CA PHE A 425 -22.81 -8.64 1.81
C PHE A 425 -23.34 -8.12 0.48
N VAL A 426 -24.10 -7.03 0.54
CA VAL A 426 -24.65 -6.37 -0.65
C VAL A 426 -23.97 -5.02 -0.82
N SER A 427 -23.34 -4.81 -1.97
CA SER A 427 -22.81 -3.51 -2.37
C SER A 427 -23.81 -2.76 -3.26
N PHE A 428 -23.87 -1.45 -3.08
CA PHE A 428 -24.71 -0.55 -3.88
C PHE A 428 -24.12 0.86 -3.83
N VAL A 429 -24.54 1.74 -4.73
CA VAL A 429 -24.13 3.15 -4.77
C VAL A 429 -25.27 4.02 -4.26
N VAL A 430 -24.98 4.86 -3.27
CA VAL A 430 -25.87 5.96 -2.87
C VAL A 430 -25.61 7.15 -3.80
N CYS A 431 -26.62 7.55 -4.56
CA CYS A 431 -26.58 8.69 -5.48
C CYS A 431 -26.59 10.03 -4.74
N THR A 432 -26.34 11.11 -5.48
CA THR A 432 -26.34 12.49 -4.97
C THR A 432 -27.70 12.98 -4.48
N ASP A 433 -28.78 12.30 -4.87
CA ASP A 433 -30.17 12.57 -4.44
C ASP A 433 -30.66 11.60 -3.35
N GLY A 434 -29.81 10.67 -2.90
CA GLY A 434 -30.19 9.64 -1.92
C GLY A 434 -30.88 8.40 -2.50
N THR A 435 -31.03 8.31 -3.83
CA THR A 435 -31.43 7.07 -4.50
C THR A 435 -30.30 6.05 -4.51
N LEU A 436 -30.64 4.78 -4.74
CA LEU A 436 -29.71 3.65 -4.76
C LEU A 436 -29.62 3.04 -6.16
N CYS A 437 -28.41 2.73 -6.61
CA CYS A 437 -28.15 2.03 -7.87
C CYS A 437 -26.97 1.06 -7.76
N ASP A 438 -26.62 0.39 -8.85
CA ASP A 438 -25.43 -0.49 -8.95
C ASP A 438 -25.36 -1.57 -7.86
N PHE A 439 -26.45 -2.34 -7.70
CA PHE A 439 -26.56 -3.37 -6.68
C PHE A 439 -25.82 -4.66 -7.08
N GLU A 440 -25.00 -5.18 -6.18
CA GLU A 440 -24.19 -6.39 -6.36
C GLU A 440 -24.13 -7.19 -5.06
N VAL A 441 -24.37 -8.50 -5.11
CA VAL A 441 -24.08 -9.40 -3.99
C VAL A 441 -22.60 -9.76 -4.05
N VAL A 442 -21.80 -9.16 -3.17
CA VAL A 442 -20.33 -9.33 -3.16
C VAL A 442 -19.95 -10.61 -2.42
N LYS A 443 -20.75 -10.99 -1.41
CA LYS A 443 -20.61 -12.27 -0.71
C LYS A 443 -22.00 -12.82 -0.41
N GLY A 444 -22.32 -13.94 -1.04
CA GLY A 444 -23.54 -14.68 -0.81
C GLY A 444 -23.37 -15.80 0.21
N VAL A 445 -24.48 -16.36 0.66
CA VAL A 445 -24.54 -17.56 1.51
C VAL A 445 -25.33 -18.65 0.81
N HIS A 446 -26.50 -18.31 0.27
CA HIS A 446 -27.35 -19.23 -0.45
C HIS A 446 -28.26 -18.42 -1.39
N PRO A 447 -28.52 -18.87 -2.63
CA PRO A 447 -29.23 -18.06 -3.64
C PRO A 447 -30.54 -17.44 -3.14
N ALA A 448 -31.30 -18.15 -2.31
CA ALA A 448 -32.55 -17.64 -1.73
C ALA A 448 -32.34 -16.48 -0.73
N VAL A 449 -31.36 -16.56 0.20
CA VAL A 449 -31.08 -15.45 1.13
C VAL A 449 -30.37 -14.29 0.43
N ASP A 450 -29.59 -14.59 -0.61
CA ASP A 450 -28.92 -13.58 -1.43
C ASP A 450 -29.95 -12.74 -2.20
N ALA A 451 -30.94 -13.40 -2.81
CA ALA A 451 -32.05 -12.74 -3.49
C ALA A 451 -32.88 -11.88 -2.51
N GLU A 452 -33.13 -12.38 -1.30
CA GLU A 452 -33.85 -11.64 -0.28
C GLU A 452 -33.06 -10.42 0.21
N ALA A 453 -31.76 -10.59 0.51
CA ALA A 453 -30.88 -9.50 0.90
C ALA A 453 -30.90 -8.39 -0.16
N LEU A 454 -30.78 -8.78 -1.44
CA LEU A 454 -30.84 -7.87 -2.57
C LEU A 454 -32.20 -7.15 -2.66
N ARG A 455 -33.31 -7.86 -2.44
CA ARG A 455 -34.67 -7.29 -2.43
C ARG A 455 -34.83 -6.23 -1.33
N VAL A 456 -34.37 -6.53 -0.11
CA VAL A 456 -34.46 -5.63 1.03
C VAL A 456 -33.61 -4.38 0.81
N VAL A 457 -32.40 -4.54 0.28
CA VAL A 457 -31.52 -3.40 -0.04
C VAL A 457 -32.15 -2.49 -1.09
N LYS A 458 -32.74 -3.07 -2.15
CA LYS A 458 -33.49 -2.30 -3.15
C LYS A 458 -34.69 -1.56 -2.55
N ALA A 459 -35.35 -2.14 -1.55
CA ALA A 459 -36.47 -1.50 -0.85
C ALA A 459 -36.05 -0.29 0.02
N MET A 460 -34.76 -0.12 0.29
CA MET A 460 -34.24 1.07 0.96
C MET A 460 -34.13 2.30 0.05
N ASN A 461 -34.42 2.17 -1.24
CA ASN A 461 -34.26 3.26 -2.21
C ASN A 461 -35.00 4.54 -1.77
N GLY A 462 -34.31 5.68 -1.82
CA GLY A 462 -34.86 6.97 -1.39
C GLY A 462 -34.88 7.20 0.12
N ASN A 463 -34.39 6.25 0.93
CA ASN A 463 -34.25 6.39 2.38
C ASN A 463 -32.83 6.71 2.83
N TRP A 464 -31.99 7.21 1.94
CA TRP A 464 -30.62 7.60 2.27
C TRP A 464 -30.43 9.11 2.10
N LYS A 465 -29.63 9.70 2.98
CA LYS A 465 -28.97 10.98 2.74
C LYS A 465 -27.71 10.71 1.93
N PRO A 466 -27.42 11.51 0.89
CA PRO A 466 -26.20 11.34 0.09
C PRO A 466 -24.95 11.58 0.94
N GLY A 467 -23.81 11.06 0.48
CA GLY A 467 -22.53 11.52 1.00
C GLY A 467 -22.27 12.96 0.58
N ILE A 468 -21.58 13.74 1.40
CA ILE A 468 -21.24 15.14 1.10
C ILE A 468 -19.73 15.31 1.16
N GLN A 469 -19.14 15.91 0.13
CA GLN A 469 -17.75 16.31 0.10
C GLN A 469 -17.68 17.83 -0.15
N ARG A 470 -17.18 18.56 0.85
CA ARG A 470 -16.98 20.02 0.82
C ARG A 470 -18.23 20.77 0.35
N GLY A 471 -19.37 20.38 0.94
CA GLY A 471 -20.70 20.93 0.64
C GLY A 471 -21.39 20.30 -0.57
N MET A 472 -20.68 19.58 -1.44
CA MET A 472 -21.27 18.96 -2.63
C MET A 472 -21.74 17.51 -2.35
N PRO A 473 -22.98 17.16 -2.69
CA PRO A 473 -23.42 15.77 -2.69
C PRO A 473 -22.61 14.93 -3.68
N VAL A 474 -22.10 13.78 -3.24
CA VAL A 474 -21.28 12.87 -4.07
C VAL A 474 -21.84 11.45 -4.06
N ARG A 475 -21.62 10.72 -5.16
CA ARG A 475 -21.95 9.29 -5.25
C ARG A 475 -20.97 8.49 -4.39
N VAL A 476 -21.50 7.61 -3.55
CA VAL A 476 -20.66 6.78 -2.65
C VAL A 476 -21.05 5.32 -2.77
N LYS A 477 -20.06 4.46 -3.05
CA LYS A 477 -20.24 3.01 -3.00
C LYS A 477 -20.27 2.55 -1.53
N TYR A 478 -21.35 1.90 -1.15
CA TYR A 478 -21.62 1.39 0.19
C TYR A 478 -21.71 -0.14 0.16
N SER A 479 -21.39 -0.81 1.27
CA SER A 479 -21.51 -2.26 1.42
C SER A 479 -22.19 -2.59 2.75
N LEU A 480 -23.39 -3.15 2.68
CA LEU A 480 -24.20 -3.47 3.85
C LEU A 480 -24.15 -4.99 4.14
N PRO A 481 -23.65 -5.41 5.33
CA PRO A 481 -23.80 -6.79 5.79
C PRO A 481 -25.21 -7.03 6.34
N ILE A 482 -25.89 -8.07 5.87
CA ILE A 482 -27.20 -8.53 6.33
C ILE A 482 -27.04 -9.93 6.93
N ASN A 483 -27.40 -10.08 8.20
CA ASN A 483 -27.25 -11.33 8.93
C ASN A 483 -28.52 -12.19 8.87
N PHE A 484 -28.39 -13.44 8.44
CA PHE A 484 -29.44 -14.46 8.46
C PHE A 484 -29.07 -15.53 9.48
N ALA A 485 -29.87 -15.62 10.55
CA ALA A 485 -29.72 -16.65 11.57
C ALA A 485 -31.07 -17.35 11.79
N LEU A 486 -31.11 -18.66 11.59
CA LEU A 486 -32.21 -19.51 12.09
C LEU A 486 -32.28 -19.35 13.61
N ARG A 487 -33.48 -19.05 14.09
CA ARG A 487 -33.78 -18.97 15.53
C ARG A 487 -34.40 -20.26 16.01
#